data_AF-A0A950KU91-F1
#
_entry.id   AF-A0A950KU91-F1
#
_cell.length_a   1.000
_cell.length_b   1.000
_cell.length_c   1.000
_cell.angle_alpha   90.00
_cell.angle_beta   90.00
_cell.angle_gamma   90.00
#
_symmetry.space_group_name_H-M   'P 1'
#
loop_
_entity.id
_entity.type
_entity.pdbx_description
1 polymer ?
#
loop_
_entity_poly.entity_id
_entity_poly.type
_entity_poly.pdbx_seq_one_letter_code
_entity_poly.pdbx_strand_id
1 'polypeptide(L)'
;MATTVEEQLAIYLTNAHAIELQALVQVERAKEIAGDPELAAAFAKHVEETQRHERFVRSRLEALSWAPVSHKDIAGKATGIGFALFARFQPDTPGKLAAHAYSYEHMELAAYDLLGRLAKRAEDSETELMAHMIEQDERTMAQRIEACFDGAVDASLRELGADDLGNQLDKYLADAHAIEQQAIQLLKKGSKIAGVKELADAFEDHLEETNEHSELVEERLKARGS
;
A
#
# COMPACT_ATOMS: atom_id res chain seq x y z
N MET A 1 -15.46 15.92 -9.21
CA MET A 1 -14.30 15.75 -10.11
C MET A 1 -13.51 17.05 -10.11
N ALA A 2 -12.18 16.99 -10.19
CA ALA A 2 -11.37 18.20 -10.39
C ALA A 2 -11.70 18.82 -11.74
N THR A 3 -11.66 20.15 -11.81
CA THR A 3 -11.92 20.93 -13.02
C THR A 3 -10.65 21.53 -13.62
N THR A 4 -9.55 21.55 -12.87
CA THR A 4 -8.22 21.98 -13.34
C THR A 4 -7.11 21.02 -12.88
N VAL A 5 -5.92 21.17 -13.48
CA VAL A 5 -4.71 20.39 -13.14
C VAL A 5 -4.25 20.72 -11.72
N GLU A 6 -4.34 21.99 -11.31
CA GLU A 6 -3.97 22.47 -9.98
C GLU A 6 -4.90 21.91 -8.89
N GLU A 7 -6.21 21.86 -9.17
CA GLU A 7 -7.17 21.22 -8.27
C GLU A 7 -6.88 19.72 -8.11
N GLN A 8 -6.52 19.04 -9.21
CA GLN A 8 -6.16 17.62 -9.17
C GLN A 8 -4.84 17.39 -8.41
N LEU A 9 -3.86 18.29 -8.55
CA LEU A 9 -2.59 18.24 -7.84
C LEU A 9 -2.80 18.39 -6.32
N ALA A 10 -3.66 19.34 -5.91
CA ALA A 10 -4.00 19.53 -4.51
C ALA A 10 -4.71 18.30 -3.91
N ILE A 11 -5.57 17.62 -4.68
CA ILE A 11 -6.19 16.35 -4.27
C ILE A 11 -5.12 15.28 -4.07
N TYR A 12 -4.18 15.11 -5.01
CA TYR A 12 -3.13 14.09 -4.89
C TYR A 12 -2.19 14.35 -3.71
N LEU A 13 -1.81 15.61 -3.44
CA LEU A 13 -1.02 15.96 -2.26
C LEU A 13 -1.79 15.75 -0.95
N THR A 14 -3.10 16.03 -0.93
CA THR A 14 -3.94 15.74 0.23
C THR A 14 -4.01 14.23 0.49
N ASN A 15 -4.14 13.43 -0.57
CA ASN A 15 -4.12 11.98 -0.46
C ASN A 15 -2.75 11.50 0.03
N ALA A 16 -1.64 11.97 -0.56
CA ALA A 16 -0.28 11.62 -0.13
C ALA A 16 -0.05 11.96 1.34
N HIS A 17 -0.50 13.13 1.82
CA HIS A 17 -0.39 13.49 3.24
C HIS A 17 -1.15 12.52 4.15
N ALA A 18 -2.34 12.08 3.71
CA ALA A 18 -3.10 11.07 4.44
C ALA A 18 -2.44 9.69 4.42
N ILE A 19 -1.79 9.30 3.31
CA ILE A 19 -0.98 8.08 3.22
C ILE A 19 0.12 8.15 4.28
N GLU A 20 0.93 9.21 4.29
CA GLU A 20 2.05 9.39 5.21
C GLU A 20 1.63 9.34 6.69
N LEU A 21 0.54 10.03 7.05
CA LEU A 21 0.01 9.99 8.41
C LEU A 21 -0.42 8.59 8.83
N GLN A 22 -0.98 7.81 7.90
CA GLN A 22 -1.35 6.42 8.16
C GLN A 22 -0.12 5.52 8.22
N ALA A 23 0.85 5.69 7.32
CA ALA A 23 2.11 4.96 7.28
C ALA A 23 2.83 5.08 8.63
N LEU A 24 2.97 6.30 9.16
CA LEU A 24 3.58 6.57 10.47
C LEU A 24 2.99 5.74 11.61
N VAL A 25 1.66 5.68 11.70
CA VAL A 25 0.98 4.87 12.74
C VAL A 25 1.30 3.39 12.60
N GLN A 26 1.44 2.90 11.37
CA GLN A 26 1.75 1.50 11.09
C GLN A 26 3.22 1.18 11.39
N VAL A 27 4.16 1.97 10.88
CA VAL A 27 5.60 1.70 11.03
C VAL A 27 6.08 1.85 12.47
N GLU A 28 5.47 2.76 13.25
CA GLU A 28 5.78 2.92 14.68
C GLU A 28 5.39 1.68 15.50
N ARG A 29 4.33 0.98 15.11
CA ARG A 29 3.88 -0.27 15.75
C ARG A 29 4.62 -1.49 15.19
N ALA A 30 4.96 -1.46 13.91
CA ALA A 30 5.58 -2.57 13.20
C ALA A 30 6.90 -3.03 13.86
N LYS A 31 7.69 -2.10 14.41
CA LYS A 31 8.93 -2.42 15.13
C LYS A 31 8.73 -3.37 16.32
N GLU A 32 7.55 -3.37 16.94
CA GLU A 32 7.23 -4.19 18.11
C GLU A 32 6.81 -5.61 17.70
N ILE A 33 6.25 -5.76 16.49
CA ILE A 33 5.70 -7.02 15.96
C ILE A 33 6.70 -7.74 15.05
N ALA A 34 7.74 -7.04 14.56
CA ALA A 34 8.68 -7.54 13.55
C ALA A 34 9.30 -8.90 13.87
N GLY A 35 9.58 -9.21 15.15
CA GLY A 35 10.08 -10.53 15.60
C GLY A 35 11.48 -10.93 15.08
N ASP A 36 11.97 -10.28 14.03
CA ASP A 36 13.26 -10.42 13.40
C ASP A 36 14.07 -9.12 13.52
N PRO A 37 15.36 -9.18 13.91
CA PRO A 37 16.19 -7.99 14.10
C PRO A 37 16.40 -7.15 12.84
N GLU A 38 16.51 -7.77 11.66
CA GLU A 38 16.74 -7.05 10.40
C GLU A 38 15.47 -6.32 9.96
N LEU A 39 14.32 -6.99 10.06
CA LEU A 39 13.02 -6.38 9.79
C LEU A 39 12.71 -5.23 10.77
N ALA A 40 13.02 -5.41 12.07
CA ALA A 40 12.86 -4.35 13.07
C ALA A 40 13.75 -3.13 12.77
N ALA A 41 14.99 -3.36 12.32
CA ALA A 41 15.90 -2.29 11.92
C ALA A 41 15.42 -1.57 10.65
N ALA A 42 14.85 -2.30 9.69
CA ALA A 42 14.24 -1.72 8.49
C ALA A 42 13.11 -0.76 8.86
N PHE A 43 12.17 -1.17 9.72
CA PHE A 43 11.08 -0.32 10.21
C PHE A 43 11.58 0.88 11.03
N ALA A 44 12.57 0.69 11.90
CA ALA A 44 13.11 1.78 12.70
C ALA A 44 13.72 2.89 11.82
N LYS A 45 14.46 2.50 10.78
CA LYS A 45 14.97 3.46 9.78
C LYS A 45 13.83 4.11 9.01
N HIS A 46 12.82 3.33 8.63
CA HIS A 46 11.73 3.82 7.81
C HIS A 46 10.85 4.83 8.55
N VAL A 47 10.66 4.71 9.87
CA VAL A 47 10.01 5.76 10.69
C VAL A 47 10.65 7.14 10.46
N GLU A 48 11.98 7.24 10.40
CA GLU A 48 12.66 8.52 10.16
C GLU A 48 12.45 9.04 8.74
N GLU A 49 12.38 8.12 7.76
CA GLU A 49 12.10 8.41 6.35
C GLU A 49 10.66 8.94 6.20
N THR A 50 9.66 8.19 6.65
CA THR A 50 8.23 8.57 6.61
C THR A 50 7.97 9.89 7.36
N GLN A 51 8.63 10.12 8.50
CA GLN A 51 8.51 11.40 9.21
C GLN A 51 9.05 12.57 8.38
N ARG A 52 10.10 12.35 7.59
CA ARG A 52 10.64 13.37 6.67
C ARG A 52 9.70 13.57 5.48
N HIS A 53 9.15 12.50 4.92
CA HIS A 53 8.18 12.55 3.83
C HIS A 53 6.92 13.31 4.22
N GLU A 54 6.32 12.99 5.37
CA GLU A 54 5.17 13.73 5.93
C GLU A 54 5.45 15.24 6.01
N ARG A 55 6.62 15.63 6.51
CA ARG A 55 7.02 17.05 6.59
C ARG A 55 7.10 17.69 5.21
N PHE A 56 7.70 17.01 4.23
CA PHE A 56 7.80 17.53 2.87
C PHE A 56 6.44 17.70 2.22
N VAL A 57 5.58 16.67 2.28
CA VAL A 57 4.24 16.70 1.70
C VAL A 57 3.39 17.78 2.36
N ARG A 58 3.44 17.89 3.69
CA ARG A 58 2.74 18.97 4.43
C ARG A 58 3.22 20.34 3.97
N SER A 59 4.53 20.57 3.84
CA SER A 59 5.05 21.85 3.36
C SER A 59 4.63 22.17 1.92
N ARG A 60 4.54 21.18 1.03
CA ARG A 60 3.98 21.38 -0.32
C ARG A 60 2.50 21.72 -0.29
N LEU A 61 1.72 21.02 0.54
CA LEU A 61 0.29 21.28 0.69
C LEU A 61 0.02 22.67 1.26
N GLU A 62 0.81 23.10 2.25
CA GLU A 62 0.75 24.45 2.80
C GLU A 62 1.06 25.49 1.73
N ALA A 63 2.12 25.32 0.94
CA ALA A 63 2.48 26.24 -0.14
C ALA A 63 1.35 26.41 -1.19
N LEU A 64 0.68 25.32 -1.57
CA LEU A 64 -0.47 25.36 -2.47
C LEU A 64 -1.74 25.94 -1.84
N SER A 65 -1.88 25.88 -0.52
CA SER A 65 -3.05 26.43 0.19
C SER A 65 -3.11 27.97 0.17
N TRP A 66 -2.01 28.64 -0.21
CA TRP A 66 -1.97 30.08 -0.48
C TRP A 66 -2.34 30.42 -1.93
N ALA A 67 -2.46 29.43 -2.81
CA ALA A 67 -2.98 29.58 -4.17
C ALA A 67 -4.53 29.70 -4.13
N PRO A 68 -5.19 30.21 -5.19
CA PRO A 68 -6.63 30.57 -5.16
C PRO A 68 -7.64 29.40 -5.03
N VAL A 69 -7.21 28.19 -4.64
CA VAL A 69 -8.07 27.02 -4.47
C VAL A 69 -8.52 26.88 -3.00
N SER A 70 -9.83 26.80 -2.76
CA SER A 70 -10.40 26.66 -1.42
C SER A 70 -10.09 25.28 -0.82
N HIS A 71 -9.25 25.24 0.24
CA HIS A 71 -8.84 24.02 0.96
C HIS A 71 -10.02 23.19 1.51
N LYS A 72 -11.13 23.83 1.87
CA LYS A 72 -12.33 23.15 2.38
C LYS A 72 -13.00 22.26 1.33
N ASP A 73 -12.86 22.61 0.05
CA ASP A 73 -13.47 21.86 -1.05
C ASP A 73 -12.62 20.65 -1.47
N ILE A 74 -11.36 20.57 -1.02
CA ILE A 74 -10.42 19.49 -1.35
C ILE A 74 -10.46 18.38 -0.30
N ALA A 75 -10.55 18.71 0.99
CA ALA A 75 -10.63 17.72 2.07
C ALA A 75 -11.84 16.78 1.93
N GLY A 76 -12.98 17.27 1.43
CA GLY A 76 -14.16 16.46 1.13
C GLY A 76 -14.06 15.62 -0.15
N LYS A 77 -13.03 15.82 -0.98
CA LYS A 77 -12.80 15.13 -2.25
C LYS A 77 -11.66 14.10 -2.18
N ALA A 78 -10.96 14.00 -1.05
CA ALA A 78 -10.00 12.93 -0.82
C ALA A 78 -10.71 11.58 -0.90
N THR A 79 -10.37 10.78 -1.90
CA THR A 79 -10.99 9.47 -2.13
C THR A 79 -10.29 8.45 -1.24
N GLY A 80 -10.82 8.25 -0.02
CA GLY A 80 -10.31 7.24 0.93
C GLY A 80 -10.57 5.78 0.52
N ILE A 81 -10.76 5.52 -0.77
CA ILE A 81 -11.23 4.24 -1.33
C ILE A 81 -10.15 3.15 -1.21
N GLY A 82 -8.86 3.50 -1.15
CA GLY A 82 -7.77 2.54 -0.90
C GLY A 82 -7.58 2.19 0.59
N PHE A 83 -7.76 3.15 1.49
CA PHE A 83 -7.41 3.00 2.91
C PHE A 83 -8.32 2.06 3.69
N ALA A 84 -9.61 1.96 3.31
CA ALA A 84 -10.55 1.05 3.98
C ALA A 84 -10.19 -0.43 3.82
N LEU A 85 -9.46 -0.77 2.74
CA LEU A 85 -9.00 -2.14 2.47
C LEU A 85 -7.84 -2.51 3.41
N PHE A 86 -6.83 -1.64 3.50
CA PHE A 86 -5.67 -1.82 4.38
C PHE A 86 -6.03 -1.79 5.87
N ALA A 87 -7.01 -0.97 6.27
CA ALA A 87 -7.44 -0.86 7.67
C ALA A 87 -8.03 -2.16 8.26
N ARG A 88 -8.48 -3.09 7.41
CA ARG A 88 -9.00 -4.41 7.84
C ARG A 88 -7.91 -5.44 8.10
N PHE A 89 -6.70 -5.20 7.59
CA PHE A 89 -5.59 -6.14 7.73
C PHE A 89 -4.73 -5.77 8.94
N GLN A 90 -4.97 -6.41 10.07
CA GLN A 90 -4.16 -6.27 11.28
C GLN A 90 -3.19 -7.44 11.37
N PRO A 91 -1.90 -7.25 11.03
CA PRO A 91 -0.94 -8.33 11.06
C PRO A 91 -0.70 -8.79 12.50
N ASP A 92 -0.92 -10.09 12.74
CA ASP A 92 -0.74 -10.75 14.04
C ASP A 92 0.56 -11.57 14.12
N THR A 93 1.29 -11.67 13.01
CA THR A 93 2.56 -12.40 12.90
C THR A 93 3.58 -11.58 12.10
N PRO A 94 4.89 -11.78 12.32
CA PRO A 94 5.95 -11.16 11.52
C PRO A 94 5.78 -11.32 10.00
N GLY A 95 5.38 -12.50 9.54
CA GLY A 95 5.19 -12.80 8.12
C GLY A 95 4.04 -12.00 7.51
N LYS A 96 2.89 -11.93 8.20
CA LYS A 96 1.78 -11.08 7.76
C LYS A 96 2.12 -9.60 7.83
N LEU A 97 2.94 -9.18 8.81
CA LEU A 97 3.43 -7.81 8.90
C LEU A 97 4.29 -7.46 7.69
N ALA A 98 5.26 -8.32 7.34
CA ALA A 98 6.12 -8.12 6.18
C ALA A 98 5.31 -8.05 4.88
N ALA A 99 4.34 -8.95 4.69
CA ALA A 99 3.45 -8.93 3.53
C ALA A 99 2.61 -7.65 3.45
N HIS A 100 2.00 -7.21 4.57
CA HIS A 100 1.25 -5.95 4.62
C HIS A 100 2.18 -4.79 4.25
N ALA A 101 3.28 -4.61 4.98
CA ALA A 101 4.18 -3.48 4.77
C ALA A 101 4.68 -3.42 3.32
N TYR A 102 5.15 -4.55 2.77
CA TYR A 102 5.60 -4.64 1.39
C TYR A 102 4.54 -4.19 0.37
N SER A 103 3.28 -4.59 0.57
CA SER A 103 2.17 -4.16 -0.30
C SER A 103 1.83 -2.67 -0.14
N TYR A 104 2.00 -2.12 1.08
CA TYR A 104 1.80 -0.71 1.37
C TYR A 104 2.86 0.14 0.64
N GLU A 105 4.14 -0.22 0.72
CA GLU A 105 5.23 0.47 0.01
C GLU A 105 4.97 0.57 -1.50
N HIS A 106 4.41 -0.48 -2.11
CA HIS A 106 4.08 -0.46 -3.55
C HIS A 106 2.91 0.46 -3.89
N MET A 107 1.95 0.61 -2.96
CA MET A 107 0.89 1.61 -3.08
C MET A 107 1.47 3.02 -3.00
N GLU A 108 2.38 3.28 -2.06
CA GLU A 108 3.04 4.59 -1.92
C GLU A 108 3.88 4.94 -3.15
N LEU A 109 4.69 3.99 -3.63
CA LEU A 109 5.46 4.11 -4.87
C LEU A 109 4.58 4.52 -6.04
N ALA A 110 3.44 3.84 -6.24
CA ALA A 110 2.49 4.18 -7.30
C ALA A 110 1.86 5.57 -7.09
N ALA A 111 1.51 5.92 -5.85
CA ALA A 111 0.94 7.23 -5.52
C ALA A 111 1.93 8.37 -5.83
N TYR A 112 3.20 8.19 -5.48
CA TYR A 112 4.24 9.19 -5.71
C TYR A 112 4.66 9.29 -7.19
N ASP A 113 4.76 8.19 -7.94
CA ASP A 113 5.01 8.25 -9.39
C ASP A 113 3.88 9.02 -10.11
N LEU A 114 2.61 8.73 -9.78
CA LEU A 114 1.47 9.45 -10.35
C LEU A 114 1.44 10.93 -9.94
N LEU A 115 1.78 11.25 -8.68
CA LEU A 115 1.91 12.62 -8.21
C LEU A 115 3.00 13.39 -8.95
N GLY A 116 4.19 12.80 -9.11
CA GLY A 116 5.31 13.42 -9.83
C GLY A 116 4.96 13.72 -11.30
N ARG A 117 4.30 12.77 -11.98
CA ARG A 117 3.80 12.96 -13.35
C ARG A 117 2.78 14.08 -13.47
N LEU A 118 1.91 14.24 -12.48
CA LEU A 118 0.92 15.32 -12.46
C LEU A 118 1.58 16.67 -12.15
N ALA A 119 2.47 16.72 -11.16
CA ALA A 119 3.24 17.91 -10.79
C ALA A 119 4.02 18.46 -11.99
N LYS A 120 4.66 17.58 -12.78
CA LYS A 120 5.32 17.95 -14.04
C LYS A 120 4.40 18.66 -15.02
N ARG A 121 3.15 18.19 -15.15
CA ARG A 121 2.14 18.79 -16.05
C ARG A 121 1.58 20.10 -15.50
N ALA A 122 1.65 20.29 -14.18
CA ALA A 122 1.31 21.52 -13.50
C ALA A 122 2.49 22.52 -13.45
N GLU A 123 3.64 22.18 -14.05
CA GLU A 123 4.88 22.96 -13.99
C GLU A 123 5.38 23.20 -12.54
N ASP A 124 5.01 22.32 -11.61
CA ASP A 124 5.46 22.35 -10.22
C ASP A 124 6.69 21.44 -10.03
N SER A 125 7.87 21.98 -10.38
CA SER A 125 9.14 21.25 -10.29
C SER A 125 9.50 20.86 -8.86
N GLU A 126 9.07 21.62 -7.85
CA GLU A 126 9.36 21.32 -6.45
C GLU A 126 8.59 20.07 -5.99
N THR A 127 7.31 19.96 -6.38
CA THR A 127 6.51 18.76 -6.09
C THR A 127 6.97 17.55 -6.92
N GLU A 128 7.39 17.74 -8.19
CA GLU A 128 7.97 16.66 -9.01
C GLU A 128 9.24 16.06 -8.34
N LEU A 129 10.18 16.92 -7.92
CA LEU A 129 11.40 16.49 -7.24
C LEU A 129 11.11 15.78 -5.92
N MET A 130 10.21 16.34 -5.10
CA MET A 130 9.79 15.71 -3.85
C MET A 130 9.21 14.32 -4.09
N ALA A 131 8.26 14.20 -5.03
CA ALA A 131 7.60 12.93 -5.32
C ALA A 131 8.59 11.85 -5.76
N HIS A 132 9.56 12.18 -6.63
CA HIS A 132 10.60 11.24 -7.04
C HIS A 132 11.55 10.84 -5.91
N MET A 133 11.89 11.76 -5.01
CA MET A 133 12.70 11.42 -3.84
C MET A 133 11.98 10.42 -2.92
N ILE A 134 10.70 10.66 -2.64
CA ILE A 134 9.92 9.77 -1.77
C ILE A 134 9.73 8.42 -2.47
N GLU A 135 9.36 8.39 -3.75
CA GLU A 135 9.23 7.16 -4.55
C GLU A 135 10.49 6.26 -4.45
N GLN A 136 11.69 6.87 -4.49
CA GLN A 136 12.95 6.14 -4.37
C GLN A 136 13.18 5.57 -2.96
N ASP A 137 12.82 6.33 -1.92
CA ASP A 137 12.89 5.87 -0.54
C ASP A 137 11.95 4.67 -0.32
N GLU A 138 10.71 4.71 -0.84
CA GLU A 138 9.74 3.61 -0.67
C GLU A 138 10.13 2.36 -1.45
N ARG A 139 10.69 2.54 -2.65
CA ARG A 139 11.30 1.42 -3.39
C ARG A 139 12.43 0.77 -2.58
N THR A 140 13.23 1.57 -1.90
CA THR A 140 14.31 1.07 -1.04
C THR A 140 13.76 0.40 0.23
N MET A 141 12.63 0.87 0.77
CA MET A 141 11.95 0.19 1.88
C MET A 141 11.38 -1.16 1.46
N ALA A 142 10.67 -1.22 0.33
CA ALA A 142 10.16 -2.47 -0.22
C ALA A 142 11.26 -3.52 -0.38
N GLN A 143 12.42 -3.13 -0.92
CA GLN A 143 13.58 -4.01 -1.07
C GLN A 143 14.15 -4.51 0.28
N ARG A 144 14.17 -3.66 1.31
CA ARG A 144 14.59 -4.05 2.66
C ARG A 144 13.64 -5.08 3.25
N ILE A 145 12.33 -4.89 3.09
CA ILE A 145 11.31 -5.82 3.58
C ILE A 145 11.41 -7.16 2.85
N GLU A 146 11.53 -7.15 1.52
CA GLU A 146 11.65 -8.35 0.69
C GLU A 146 12.87 -9.20 1.11
N ALA A 147 14.01 -8.55 1.37
CA ALA A 147 15.21 -9.23 1.85
C ALA A 147 15.01 -9.92 3.22
N CYS A 148 14.01 -9.50 4.00
CA CYS A 148 13.69 -10.07 5.31
C CYS A 148 12.60 -11.15 5.27
N PHE A 149 12.09 -11.54 4.10
CA PHE A 149 10.96 -12.49 4.02
C PHE A 149 11.25 -13.84 4.67
N ASP A 150 12.42 -14.43 4.43
CA ASP A 150 12.80 -15.69 5.07
C ASP A 150 12.85 -15.56 6.61
N GLY A 151 13.47 -14.48 7.11
CA GLY A 151 13.52 -14.18 8.54
C GLY A 151 12.14 -13.94 9.16
N ALA A 152 11.24 -13.27 8.43
CA ALA A 152 9.87 -13.03 8.87
C ALA A 152 9.05 -14.33 8.94
N VAL A 153 9.24 -15.25 7.99
CA VAL A 153 8.64 -16.59 8.04
C VAL A 153 9.19 -17.35 9.24
N ASP A 154 10.51 -17.44 9.40
CA ASP A 154 11.14 -18.15 10.51
C ASP A 154 10.69 -17.59 11.88
N ALA A 155 10.60 -16.27 12.01
CA ALA A 155 10.10 -15.61 13.22
C ALA A 155 8.63 -15.96 13.50
N SER A 156 7.80 -16.09 12.46
CA SER A 156 6.38 -16.47 12.61
C SER A 156 6.19 -17.93 13.04
N LEU A 157 7.16 -18.80 12.75
CA LEU A 157 7.06 -20.23 13.02
C LEU A 157 7.79 -20.67 14.30
N ARG A 158 8.65 -19.81 14.87
CA ARG A 158 9.58 -20.15 15.96
C ARG A 158 8.93 -20.76 17.20
N GLU A 159 7.71 -20.35 17.54
CA GLU A 159 7.00 -20.80 18.75
C GLU A 159 5.91 -21.85 18.46
N LEU A 160 5.74 -22.27 17.21
CA LEU A 160 4.69 -23.22 16.81
C LEU A 160 5.14 -24.68 16.95
N GLY A 161 4.28 -25.52 17.54
CA GLY A 161 4.44 -26.97 17.49
C GLY A 161 4.15 -27.54 16.10
N ALA A 162 4.52 -28.81 15.85
CA ALA A 162 4.31 -29.45 14.55
C ALA A 162 2.83 -29.50 14.12
N ASP A 163 1.91 -29.72 15.07
CA ASP A 163 0.47 -29.70 14.82
C ASP A 163 -0.05 -28.27 14.57
N ASP A 164 0.64 -27.25 15.09
CA ASP A 164 0.27 -25.84 14.91
C ASP A 164 0.70 -25.29 13.54
N LEU A 165 1.74 -25.87 12.92
CA LEU A 165 2.18 -25.50 11.57
C LEU A 165 1.08 -25.76 10.52
N GLY A 166 0.35 -26.88 10.66
CA GLY A 166 -0.77 -27.20 9.78
C GLY A 166 -1.86 -26.12 9.87
N ASN A 167 -2.29 -25.81 11.08
CA ASN A 167 -3.30 -24.77 11.32
C ASN A 167 -2.83 -23.39 10.86
N GLN A 168 -1.55 -23.07 11.01
CA GLN A 168 -1.00 -21.80 10.56
C GLN A 168 -1.03 -21.69 9.03
N LEU A 169 -0.68 -22.77 8.31
CA LEU A 169 -0.78 -22.80 6.85
C LEU A 169 -2.24 -22.62 6.39
N ASP A 170 -3.22 -23.20 7.09
CA ASP A 170 -4.64 -23.01 6.78
C ASP A 170 -5.05 -21.54 6.90
N LYS A 171 -4.57 -20.84 7.92
CA LYS A 171 -4.80 -19.39 8.07
C LYS A 171 -4.20 -18.59 6.91
N TYR A 172 -2.96 -18.89 6.51
CA TYR A 172 -2.32 -18.20 5.38
C TYR A 172 -3.06 -18.45 4.06
N LEU A 173 -3.57 -19.67 3.83
CA LEU A 173 -4.40 -19.99 2.67
C LEU A 173 -5.75 -19.25 2.73
N ALA A 174 -6.38 -19.17 3.90
CA ALA A 174 -7.62 -18.41 4.09
C ALA A 174 -7.41 -16.91 3.84
N ASP A 175 -6.30 -16.34 4.31
CA ASP A 175 -5.93 -14.94 4.05
C ASP A 175 -5.69 -14.71 2.54
N ALA A 176 -4.94 -15.60 1.88
CA ALA A 176 -4.72 -15.53 0.43
C ALA A 176 -6.05 -15.61 -0.35
N HIS A 177 -6.93 -16.55 -0.01
CA HIS A 177 -8.25 -16.65 -0.63
C HIS A 177 -9.08 -15.37 -0.40
N ALA A 178 -9.04 -14.79 0.79
CA ALA A 178 -9.71 -13.53 1.08
C ALA A 178 -9.14 -12.34 0.28
N ILE A 179 -7.84 -12.35 -0.02
CA ILE A 179 -7.20 -11.38 -0.90
C ILE A 179 -7.71 -11.55 -2.34
N GLU A 180 -7.73 -12.77 -2.88
CA GLU A 180 -8.26 -13.05 -4.23
C GLU A 180 -9.73 -12.61 -4.36
N GLN A 181 -10.56 -12.92 -3.37
CA GLN A 181 -11.97 -12.49 -3.35
C GLN A 181 -12.12 -10.97 -3.37
N GLN A 182 -11.24 -10.24 -2.68
CA GLN A 182 -11.23 -8.79 -2.71
C GLN A 182 -10.72 -8.25 -4.06
N ALA A 183 -9.67 -8.84 -4.60
CA ALA A 183 -9.11 -8.51 -5.91
C ALA A 183 -10.17 -8.66 -7.01
N ILE A 184 -10.97 -9.74 -7.01
CA ILE A 184 -12.10 -9.95 -7.94
C ILE A 184 -13.06 -8.75 -7.91
N GLN A 185 -13.42 -8.25 -6.72
CA GLN A 185 -14.34 -7.11 -6.60
C GLN A 185 -13.70 -5.81 -7.10
N LEU A 186 -12.40 -5.65 -6.87
CA LEU A 186 -11.65 -4.48 -7.31
C LEU A 186 -11.49 -4.48 -8.83
N LEU A 187 -11.09 -5.59 -9.44
CA LEU A 187 -10.87 -5.73 -10.88
C LEU A 187 -12.16 -5.53 -11.68
N LYS A 188 -13.29 -6.08 -11.20
CA LYS A 188 -14.64 -5.84 -11.79
C LYS A 188 -15.04 -4.36 -11.83
N LYS A 189 -14.56 -3.56 -10.88
CA LYS A 189 -14.77 -2.10 -10.85
C LYS A 189 -13.68 -1.38 -11.65
N GLY A 190 -12.44 -1.86 -11.54
CA GLY A 190 -11.24 -1.32 -12.18
C GLY A 190 -11.39 -1.22 -13.68
N SER A 191 -11.85 -2.29 -14.35
CA SER A 191 -12.04 -2.27 -15.81
C SER A 191 -13.01 -1.18 -16.27
N LYS A 192 -14.01 -0.85 -15.46
CA LYS A 192 -15.00 0.20 -15.76
C LYS A 192 -14.48 1.62 -15.57
N ILE A 193 -13.38 1.80 -14.84
CA ILE A 193 -12.80 3.11 -14.50
C ILE A 193 -11.39 3.33 -15.07
N ALA A 194 -10.82 2.33 -15.75
CA ALA A 194 -9.45 2.32 -16.25
C ALA A 194 -9.12 3.52 -17.18
N GLY A 195 -10.13 4.11 -17.83
CA GLY A 195 -9.98 5.32 -18.66
C GLY A 195 -9.24 5.11 -19.99
N VAL A 196 -8.50 4.01 -20.15
CA VAL A 196 -7.82 3.58 -21.37
C VAL A 196 -8.06 2.08 -21.60
N LYS A 197 -8.11 1.66 -22.87
CA LYS A 197 -8.46 0.28 -23.24
C LYS A 197 -7.43 -0.72 -22.73
N GLU A 198 -6.15 -0.37 -22.86
CA GLU A 198 -5.03 -1.25 -22.50
C GLU A 198 -5.05 -1.64 -21.02
N LEU A 199 -5.41 -0.69 -20.13
CA LEU A 199 -5.55 -0.95 -18.70
C LEU A 199 -6.86 -1.69 -18.38
N ALA A 200 -7.94 -1.43 -19.13
CA ALA A 200 -9.18 -2.17 -18.99
C ALA A 200 -8.99 -3.65 -19.35
N ASP A 201 -8.34 -3.92 -20.48
CA ASP A 201 -7.99 -5.27 -20.94
C ASP A 201 -7.12 -5.97 -19.88
N ALA A 202 -6.07 -5.31 -19.38
CA ALA A 202 -5.21 -5.88 -18.34
C ALA A 202 -5.97 -6.24 -17.05
N PHE A 203 -6.96 -5.44 -16.64
CA PHE A 203 -7.81 -5.77 -15.49
C PHE A 203 -8.82 -6.89 -15.77
N GLU A 204 -9.27 -7.05 -17.01
CA GLU A 204 -10.15 -8.14 -17.42
C GLU A 204 -9.38 -9.47 -17.50
N ASP A 205 -8.19 -9.46 -18.10
CA ASP A 205 -7.28 -10.61 -18.14
C ASP A 205 -6.91 -11.04 -16.72
N HIS A 206 -6.49 -10.09 -15.88
CA HIS A 206 -6.15 -10.40 -14.49
C HIS A 206 -7.36 -10.86 -13.68
N LEU A 207 -8.58 -10.41 -14.01
CA LEU A 207 -9.79 -10.92 -13.36
C LEU A 207 -10.00 -12.42 -13.66
N GLU A 208 -9.74 -12.88 -14.88
CA GLU A 208 -9.78 -14.30 -15.23
C GLU A 208 -8.77 -15.09 -14.37
N GLU A 209 -7.51 -14.66 -14.37
CA GLU A 209 -6.44 -15.25 -13.55
C GLU A 209 -6.80 -15.30 -12.05
N THR A 210 -7.33 -14.19 -11.52
CA THR A 210 -7.71 -14.07 -10.09
C THR A 210 -8.85 -15.02 -9.72
N ASN A 211 -9.79 -15.30 -10.64
CA ASN A 211 -10.81 -16.33 -10.40
C ASN A 211 -10.18 -17.73 -10.33
N GLU A 212 -9.27 -18.06 -11.24
CA GLU A 212 -8.54 -19.34 -11.22
C GLU A 212 -7.71 -19.49 -9.94
N HIS A 213 -6.99 -18.44 -9.52
CA HIS A 213 -6.24 -18.43 -8.25
C HIS A 213 -7.16 -18.69 -7.06
N SER A 214 -8.31 -18.01 -7.01
CA SER A 214 -9.28 -18.19 -5.93
C SER A 214 -9.77 -19.63 -5.85
N GLU A 215 -10.09 -20.26 -6.99
CA GLU A 215 -10.55 -21.64 -7.05
C GLU A 215 -9.45 -22.61 -6.57
N LEU A 216 -8.20 -22.41 -7.02
CA LEU A 216 -7.06 -23.23 -6.60
C LEU A 216 -6.83 -23.17 -5.09
N VAL A 217 -6.91 -21.98 -4.48
CA VAL A 217 -6.73 -21.83 -3.03
C VAL A 217 -7.93 -22.43 -2.27
N GLU A 218 -9.15 -22.26 -2.76
CA GLU A 218 -10.36 -22.86 -2.18
C GLU A 218 -10.29 -24.40 -2.21
N GLU A 219 -9.89 -25.01 -3.33
CA GLU A 219 -9.67 -26.44 -3.44
C GLU A 219 -8.60 -26.93 -2.46
N ARG A 220 -7.53 -26.14 -2.27
CA ARG A 220 -6.47 -26.48 -1.32
C ARG A 220 -6.96 -26.46 0.13
N LEU A 221 -7.77 -25.47 0.51
CA LEU A 221 -8.42 -25.39 1.83
C LEU A 221 -9.33 -26.60 2.06
N LYS A 222 -10.21 -26.92 1.10
CA LYS A 222 -11.10 -28.09 1.14
C LYS A 222 -10.32 -29.40 1.32
N ALA A 223 -9.22 -29.58 0.58
CA ALA A 223 -8.38 -30.77 0.67
C ALA A 223 -7.69 -30.92 2.04
N ARG A 224 -7.53 -29.82 2.78
CA ARG A 224 -6.95 -29.77 4.12
C ARG A 224 -8.01 -29.84 5.23
N GLY A 225 -9.30 -29.84 4.87
CA GLY A 225 -10.42 -29.88 5.81
C GLY A 225 -10.68 -28.56 6.53
N SER A 226 -10.18 -27.45 5.98
CA SER A 226 -10.34 -26.09 6.47
C SER A 226 -11.28 -25.26 5.61
#